data_AF-A0A1D2QY05-F1
#
_entry.id   AF-A0A1D2QY05-F1
#
_cell.length_a   1.000
_cell.length_b   1.000
_cell.length_c   1.000
_cell.angle_alpha   90.00
_cell.angle_beta   90.00
_cell.angle_gamma   90.00
#
_symmetry.space_group_name_H-M   'P 1'
#
loop_
_entity.id
_entity.type
_entity.pdbx_description
1 polymer ?
#
loop_
_entity_poly.entity_id
_entity_poly.type
_entity_poly.pdbx_seq_one_letter_code
_entity_poly.pdbx_strand_id
1 'polypeptide(L)'
;MKEEIKPKDEPPQGKDTNPKETLGIRKVPTHCIPTGPLLELGLAMMEGGRKYGTHNYRAMGARHSVYHDGIVRHLKAWWEGEDIDPDSGLHHLVKIMGCCAVLRDSQLMGNDIDDRPIRYPGGLNMDKYNKQASDIIDKYPDCKKPFIERDKPVPGGY
;
A
#
# COMPACT_ATOMS: atom_id res chain seq x y z
N MET A 1 -61.38 13.15 -17.57
CA MET A 1 -60.56 14.00 -18.45
C MET A 1 -59.11 13.82 -18.04
N LYS A 2 -58.26 13.45 -19.00
CA LYS A 2 -56.81 13.45 -18.83
C LYS A 2 -56.35 14.90 -19.04
N GLU A 3 -55.61 15.47 -18.09
CA GLU A 3 -54.72 16.58 -18.41
C GLU A 3 -53.30 16.04 -18.40
N GLU A 4 -52.74 16.07 -19.60
CA GLU A 4 -51.42 15.63 -20.00
C GLU A 4 -50.49 16.83 -19.80
N ILE A 5 -49.59 16.79 -18.81
CA ILE A 5 -48.54 17.79 -18.67
C ILE A 5 -47.37 17.36 -19.56
N LYS A 6 -47.23 18.04 -20.70
CA LYS A 6 -46.09 17.91 -21.63
C LYS A 6 -44.80 18.53 -21.04
N PRO A 7 -43.63 18.09 -21.51
CA PRO A 7 -42.35 18.19 -20.81
C PRO A 7 -41.74 19.59 -20.92
N LYS A 8 -41.01 20.01 -19.86
CA LYS A 8 -40.04 21.10 -19.99
C LYS A 8 -38.71 20.50 -20.40
N ASP A 9 -38.39 20.67 -21.68
CA ASP A 9 -37.05 20.54 -22.23
C ASP A 9 -36.15 21.64 -21.65
N GLU A 10 -35.00 21.24 -21.09
CA GLU A 10 -33.73 21.94 -21.30
C GLU A 10 -32.58 20.99 -20.89
N PRO A 11 -31.58 20.74 -21.76
CA PRO A 11 -30.37 20.04 -21.32
C PRO A 11 -29.68 20.88 -20.24
N PRO A 12 -28.96 20.26 -19.27
CA PRO A 12 -28.25 21.04 -18.27
C PRO A 12 -27.24 21.94 -18.99
N GLN A 13 -27.55 23.23 -19.00
CA GLN A 13 -26.70 24.28 -19.53
C GLN A 13 -25.36 24.13 -18.83
N GLY A 14 -24.32 23.80 -19.61
CA GLY A 14 -22.99 23.52 -19.11
C GLY A 14 -22.58 24.65 -18.18
N LYS A 15 -22.45 24.34 -16.89
CA LYS A 15 -21.93 25.31 -15.93
C LYS A 15 -20.59 25.77 -16.47
N ASP A 16 -20.36 27.08 -16.45
CA ASP A 16 -19.02 27.67 -16.54
C ASP A 16 -18.22 27.15 -15.34
N THR A 17 -17.73 25.91 -15.42
CA THR A 17 -16.85 25.35 -14.42
C THR A 17 -15.59 26.18 -14.45
N ASN A 18 -15.22 26.69 -13.28
CA ASN A 18 -13.99 27.43 -13.08
C ASN A 18 -12.85 26.75 -13.87
N PRO A 19 -12.15 27.44 -14.78
CA PRO A 19 -11.10 26.81 -15.60
C PRO A 19 -10.04 26.09 -14.75
N LYS A 20 -9.84 26.51 -13.49
CA LYS A 20 -8.98 25.85 -12.51
C LYS A 20 -9.51 24.50 -12.04
N GLU A 21 -10.83 24.30 -11.97
CA GLU A 21 -11.45 23.01 -11.65
C GLU A 21 -11.29 22.04 -12.83
N THR A 22 -11.66 22.46 -14.04
CA THR A 22 -11.59 21.63 -15.25
C THR A 22 -10.16 21.23 -15.64
N LEU A 23 -9.20 22.14 -15.51
CA LEU A 23 -7.78 21.81 -15.76
C LEU A 23 -7.11 21.17 -14.54
N GLY A 24 -7.60 21.47 -13.33
CA GLY A 24 -7.06 20.98 -12.06
C GLY A 24 -7.24 19.48 -11.86
N ILE A 25 -8.37 18.92 -12.28
CA ILE A 25 -8.64 17.46 -12.19
C ILE A 25 -7.67 16.59 -13.01
N ARG A 26 -6.96 17.19 -13.97
CA ARG A 26 -5.94 16.50 -14.78
C ARG A 26 -4.55 16.56 -14.16
N LYS A 27 -4.37 17.28 -13.06
CA LYS A 27 -3.11 17.33 -12.29
C LYS A 27 -3.11 16.23 -11.24
N VAL A 28 -1.92 15.83 -10.78
CA VAL A 28 -1.74 14.80 -9.75
C VAL A 28 -2.54 15.18 -8.49
N PRO A 29 -3.53 14.37 -8.07
CA PRO A 29 -4.43 14.73 -6.99
C PRO A 29 -3.85 14.34 -5.63
N THR A 30 -2.94 15.15 -5.08
CA THR A 30 -2.31 14.86 -3.76
C THR A 30 -3.32 14.73 -2.63
N HIS A 31 -4.49 15.37 -2.74
CA HIS A 31 -5.60 15.24 -1.80
C HIS A 31 -6.22 13.83 -1.74
N CYS A 32 -5.94 12.96 -2.72
CA CYS A 32 -6.36 11.55 -2.67
C CYS A 32 -5.50 10.70 -1.72
N ILE A 33 -4.41 11.25 -1.19
CA ILE A 33 -3.57 10.56 -0.20
C ILE A 33 -4.14 10.87 1.20
N PRO A 34 -4.45 9.87 2.02
CA PRO A 34 -4.86 10.10 3.40
C PRO A 34 -3.82 10.91 4.19
N THR A 35 -4.23 12.00 4.83
CA THR A 35 -3.32 12.94 5.51
C THR A 35 -2.52 12.29 6.65
N GLY A 36 -3.13 11.41 7.45
CA GLY A 36 -2.43 10.74 8.56
C GLY A 36 -1.20 9.94 8.10
N PRO A 37 -1.38 8.92 7.25
CA PRO A 37 -0.27 8.16 6.66
C PRO A 37 0.77 9.02 5.92
N LEU A 38 0.36 10.12 5.29
CA LEU A 38 1.29 11.06 4.65
C LEU A 38 2.23 11.72 5.67
N LEU A 39 1.69 12.16 6.81
CA LEU A 39 2.49 12.77 7.88
C LEU A 39 3.41 11.74 8.55
N GLU A 40 2.93 10.52 8.79
CA GLU A 40 3.73 9.42 9.34
C GLU A 40 4.88 9.03 8.40
N LEU A 41 4.64 8.99 7.08
CA LEU A 41 5.69 8.80 6.10
C LEU A 41 6.75 9.90 6.20
N GLY A 42 6.34 11.15 6.43
CA GLY A 42 7.25 12.27 6.71
C GLY A 42 8.17 11.99 7.90
N LEU A 43 7.65 11.42 8.99
CA LEU A 43 8.45 11.04 10.17
C LEU A 43 9.44 9.92 9.85
N ALA A 44 9.02 8.87 9.13
CA ALA A 44 9.94 7.80 8.71
C ALA A 44 11.06 8.31 7.79
N MET A 45 10.74 9.21 6.85
CA MET A 45 11.73 9.83 5.98
C MET A 45 12.68 10.76 6.76
N MET A 46 12.16 11.49 7.75
CA MET A 46 12.96 12.32 8.65
C MET A 46 13.94 11.47 9.47
N GLU A 47 13.48 10.37 10.07
CA GLU A 47 14.33 9.43 10.82
C GLU A 47 15.49 8.92 9.95
N GLY A 48 15.19 8.46 8.73
CA GLY A 48 16.22 8.04 7.76
C GLY A 48 17.20 9.17 7.42
N GLY A 49 16.68 10.39 7.20
CA GLY A 49 17.49 11.57 6.95
C GLY A 49 18.41 11.94 8.12
N ARG A 50 17.97 11.72 9.37
CA ARG A 50 18.79 11.92 10.58
C ARG A 50 19.86 10.84 10.74
N LYS A 51 19.60 9.59 10.33
CA LYS A 51 20.55 8.46 10.40
C LYS A 51 21.59 8.51 9.28
N TYR A 52 21.19 8.85 8.07
CA TYR A 52 22.01 8.63 6.87
C TYR A 52 22.15 9.85 5.94
N GLY A 53 21.58 10.99 6.33
CA GLY A 53 21.52 12.21 5.51
C GLY A 53 20.24 12.27 4.66
N THR A 54 19.56 13.41 4.69
CA THR A 54 18.32 13.62 3.93
C THR A 54 18.59 13.47 2.43
N HIS A 55 17.75 12.69 1.74
CA HIS A 55 17.85 12.38 0.32
C HIS A 55 19.13 11.63 -0.12
N ASN A 56 19.89 11.04 0.79
CA ASN A 56 21.11 10.30 0.47
C ASN A 56 20.90 9.22 -0.60
N TYR A 57 19.72 8.59 -0.63
CA TYR A 57 19.32 7.57 -1.61
C TYR A 57 19.33 8.08 -3.06
N ARG A 58 19.21 9.39 -3.30
CA ARG A 58 19.38 9.99 -4.64
C ARG A 58 20.83 10.10 -5.09
N ALA A 59 21.77 10.17 -4.15
CA ALA A 59 23.19 10.21 -4.45
C ALA A 59 23.82 8.81 -4.45
N MET A 60 23.42 7.96 -3.50
CA MET A 60 24.06 6.66 -3.25
C MET A 60 23.32 5.46 -3.86
N GLY A 61 22.06 5.63 -4.24
CA GLY A 61 21.21 4.54 -4.72
C GLY A 61 20.69 3.62 -3.63
N ALA A 62 19.77 2.73 -4.01
CA ALA A 62 19.18 1.71 -3.16
C ALA A 62 19.35 0.32 -3.78
N ARG A 63 19.83 -0.64 -3.00
CA ARG A 63 19.93 -2.05 -3.41
C ARG A 63 18.64 -2.80 -3.10
N HIS A 64 18.07 -3.47 -4.08
CA HIS A 64 16.76 -4.10 -3.98
C HIS A 64 16.65 -5.11 -2.82
N SER A 65 17.63 -6.01 -2.67
CA SER A 65 17.65 -7.02 -1.60
C SER A 65 17.60 -6.41 -0.18
N VAL A 66 18.33 -5.33 0.06
CA VAL A 66 18.39 -4.66 1.38
C VAL A 66 17.03 -4.10 1.77
N TYR A 67 16.35 -3.44 0.83
CA TYR A 67 15.02 -2.87 1.07
C TYR A 67 13.93 -3.95 1.12
N HIS A 68 14.06 -5.01 0.31
CA HIS A 68 13.21 -6.20 0.41
C HIS A 68 13.26 -6.79 1.83
N ASP A 69 14.46 -7.00 2.38
CA ASP A 69 14.60 -7.60 3.71
C ASP A 69 14.09 -6.68 4.82
N GLY A 70 14.30 -5.36 4.70
CA GLY A 70 13.71 -4.37 5.61
C GLY A 70 12.18 -4.45 5.63
N ILE A 71 11.56 -4.47 4.45
CA ILE A 71 10.11 -4.59 4.30
C ILE A 71 9.61 -5.91 4.89
N VAL A 72 10.25 -7.04 4.57
CA VAL A 72 9.83 -8.35 5.07
C VAL A 72 9.94 -8.45 6.58
N ARG A 73 10.99 -7.88 7.20
CA ARG A 73 11.12 -7.85 8.67
C ARG A 73 10.01 -7.04 9.32
N HIS A 74 9.74 -5.83 8.83
CA HIS A 74 8.65 -5.02 9.39
C HIS A 74 7.27 -5.66 9.15
N LEU A 75 7.06 -6.27 7.98
CA LEU A 75 5.80 -6.95 7.66
C LEU A 75 5.57 -8.15 8.57
N LYS A 76 6.60 -8.95 8.83
CA LYS A 76 6.51 -10.10 9.73
C LYS A 76 6.26 -9.69 11.18
N ALA A 77 6.95 -8.66 11.67
CA ALA A 77 6.72 -8.14 13.02
C ALA A 77 5.26 -7.69 13.21
N TRP A 78 4.74 -6.89 12.25
CA TRP A 78 3.33 -6.50 12.23
C TRP A 78 2.38 -7.70 12.16
N TRP A 79 2.68 -8.69 11.32
CA TRP A 79 1.86 -9.89 11.18
C TRP A 79 1.76 -10.69 12.48
N GLU A 80 2.83 -10.71 13.28
CA GLU A 80 2.88 -11.35 14.60
C GLU A 80 2.35 -10.46 15.74
N GLY A 81 1.74 -9.31 15.42
CA GLY A 81 1.05 -8.44 16.38
C GLY A 81 1.90 -7.33 17.01
N GLU A 82 3.12 -7.10 16.53
CA GLU A 82 3.93 -5.95 16.92
C GLU A 82 3.61 -4.76 16.00
N ASP A 83 2.76 -3.84 16.47
CA ASP A 83 2.33 -2.69 15.66
C ASP A 83 3.40 -1.60 15.55
N ILE A 84 4.20 -1.42 16.61
CA ILE A 84 5.18 -0.34 16.74
C ILE A 84 6.61 -0.90 16.70
N ASP A 85 7.43 -0.36 15.79
CA ASP A 85 8.85 -0.69 15.69
C ASP A 85 9.61 -0.15 16.92
N PRO A 86 10.20 -1.01 17.77
CA PRO A 86 10.81 -0.60 19.03
C PRO A 86 11.99 0.35 18.86
N ASP A 87 12.69 0.30 17.71
CA ASP A 87 13.86 1.14 17.47
C ASP A 87 13.49 2.58 17.08
N SER A 88 12.33 2.77 16.44
CA SER A 88 11.91 4.07 15.91
C SER A 88 10.72 4.69 16.63
N GLY A 89 9.91 3.88 17.32
CA GLY A 89 8.62 4.29 17.86
C GLY A 89 7.55 4.57 16.80
N LEU A 90 7.80 4.21 15.53
CA LEU A 90 6.85 4.36 14.43
C LEU A 90 6.16 3.04 14.11
N HIS A 91 4.97 3.10 13.50
CA HIS A 91 4.23 1.90 13.11
C HIS A 91 4.99 1.10 12.03
N HIS A 92 4.98 -0.24 12.10
CA HIS A 92 5.68 -1.10 11.14
C HIS A 92 5.24 -0.87 9.68
N LEU A 93 3.94 -0.69 9.45
CA LEU A 93 3.41 -0.31 8.12
C LEU A 93 3.99 1.01 7.59
N VAL A 94 4.24 2.00 8.46
CA VAL A 94 4.85 3.28 8.09
C VAL A 94 6.32 3.08 7.69
N LYS A 95 7.03 2.19 8.41
CA LYS A 95 8.41 1.81 8.06
C LYS A 95 8.48 1.15 6.68
N ILE A 96 7.52 0.28 6.36
CA ILE A 96 7.38 -0.32 5.03
C ILE A 96 7.16 0.77 3.96
N MET A 97 6.26 1.73 4.21
CA MET A 97 6.03 2.85 3.29
C MET A 97 7.31 3.66 3.05
N GLY A 98 8.09 3.94 4.10
CA GLY A 98 9.39 4.61 3.99
C GLY A 98 10.39 3.83 3.13
N CYS A 99 10.53 2.52 3.35
CA CYS A 99 11.37 1.66 2.52
C CYS A 99 10.94 1.69 1.04
N CYS A 100 9.64 1.57 0.77
CA CYS A 100 9.09 1.63 -0.58
C CYS A 100 9.31 2.99 -1.25
N ALA A 101 9.14 4.10 -0.52
CA ALA A 101 9.36 5.44 -1.04
C ALA A 101 10.81 5.66 -1.46
N VAL A 102 11.76 5.26 -0.62
CA VAL A 102 13.20 5.37 -0.92
C VAL A 102 13.58 4.50 -2.13
N LEU A 103 13.17 3.23 -2.12
CA LEU A 103 13.48 2.31 -3.21
C LEU A 103 12.89 2.80 -4.54
N ARG A 104 11.63 3.27 -4.52
CA ARG A 104 10.96 3.78 -5.72
C ARG A 104 11.61 5.05 -6.24
N ASP A 105 12.02 5.96 -5.36
CA ASP A 105 12.72 7.18 -5.76
C ASP A 105 14.09 6.88 -6.39
N SER A 106 14.83 5.92 -5.84
CA SER A 106 16.09 5.44 -6.43
C SER A 106 15.88 4.87 -7.84
N GLN A 107 14.81 4.08 -8.05
CA GLN A 107 14.43 3.61 -9.40
C GLN A 107 14.08 4.75 -10.36
N LEU A 108 13.43 5.82 -9.88
CA LEU A 108 13.13 7.00 -10.70
C LEU A 108 14.40 7.79 -11.05
N MET A 109 15.39 7.80 -10.15
CA MET A 109 16.71 8.39 -10.40
C MET A 109 17.60 7.52 -11.30
N GLY A 110 17.24 6.24 -11.52
CA GLY A 110 18.03 5.28 -12.29
C GLY A 110 19.37 4.95 -11.63
N ASN A 111 19.45 5.07 -10.31
CA ASN A 111 20.65 4.80 -9.51
C ASN A 111 20.48 3.58 -8.58
N ASP A 112 19.39 2.84 -8.72
CA ASP A 112 19.13 1.62 -7.97
C ASP A 112 20.04 0.47 -8.41
N ILE A 113 20.27 -0.47 -7.50
CA ILE A 113 20.96 -1.73 -7.78
C ILE A 113 19.94 -2.85 -7.74
N ASP A 114 19.52 -3.31 -8.91
CA ASP A 114 18.63 -4.46 -9.05
C ASP A 114 19.41 -5.78 -8.94
N ASP A 115 19.50 -6.29 -7.72
CA ASP A 115 20.11 -7.58 -7.39
C ASP A 115 19.07 -8.68 -7.08
N ARG A 116 17.85 -8.51 -7.60
CA ARG A 116 16.80 -9.53 -7.47
C ARG A 116 17.22 -10.84 -8.18
N PRO A 117 16.75 -12.01 -7.72
CA PRO A 117 17.03 -13.28 -8.39
C PRO A 117 16.63 -13.28 -9.87
N ILE A 118 17.31 -14.12 -10.66
CA ILE A 118 16.91 -14.38 -12.05
C ILE A 118 15.44 -14.79 -12.05
N ARG A 119 14.66 -14.13 -12.90
CA ARG A 119 13.22 -14.38 -13.01
C ARG A 119 12.99 -15.84 -13.44
N TYR A 120 11.96 -16.46 -12.87
CA TYR A 120 11.50 -17.76 -13.38
C TYR A 120 11.20 -17.67 -14.87
N PRO A 121 11.68 -18.61 -15.71
CA PRO A 121 11.29 -18.68 -17.12
C PRO A 121 9.77 -18.77 -17.23
N GLY A 122 9.13 -17.79 -17.87
CA GLY A 122 7.67 -17.70 -17.99
C GLY A 122 6.94 -17.14 -16.75
N GLY A 123 7.65 -16.70 -15.72
CA GLY A 123 7.07 -16.16 -14.49
C GLY A 123 6.48 -17.24 -13.55
N LEU A 124 5.78 -16.79 -12.51
CA LEU A 124 5.01 -17.67 -11.62
C LEU A 124 3.66 -17.98 -12.26
N ASN A 125 3.26 -19.25 -12.29
CA ASN A 125 1.97 -19.67 -12.83
C ASN A 125 0.83 -19.43 -11.82
N MET A 126 0.39 -18.19 -11.69
CA MET A 126 -0.66 -17.79 -10.75
C MET A 126 -2.00 -18.47 -11.05
N ASP A 127 -2.34 -18.69 -12.33
CA ASP A 127 -3.58 -19.37 -12.71
C ASP A 127 -3.62 -20.81 -12.17
N LYS A 128 -2.50 -21.53 -12.26
CA LYS A 128 -2.35 -22.85 -11.66
C LYS A 128 -2.56 -22.81 -10.15
N TYR A 129 -1.90 -21.89 -9.45
CA TYR A 129 -2.02 -21.81 -7.98
C TYR A 129 -3.42 -21.41 -7.54
N ASN A 130 -4.05 -20.46 -8.23
CA ASN A 130 -5.43 -20.05 -7.99
C ASN A 130 -6.41 -21.20 -8.25
N LYS A 131 -6.21 -21.97 -9.33
CA LYS A 131 -7.00 -23.18 -9.59
C LYS A 131 -6.85 -24.19 -8.46
N GLN A 132 -5.61 -24.48 -8.04
CA GLN A 132 -5.37 -25.41 -6.91
C GLN A 132 -6.03 -24.93 -5.62
N ALA A 133 -6.02 -23.62 -5.34
CA ALA A 133 -6.73 -23.04 -4.21
C ALA A 133 -8.26 -23.22 -4.33
N SER A 134 -8.83 -22.99 -5.52
CA SER A 134 -10.25 -23.24 -5.80
C SER A 134 -10.61 -24.71 -5.60
N ASP A 135 -9.83 -25.64 -6.14
CA ASP A 135 -10.05 -27.09 -6.00
C ASP A 135 -10.02 -27.51 -4.50
N ILE A 136 -9.20 -26.86 -3.65
CA ILE A 136 -9.17 -27.07 -2.20
C ILE A 136 -10.46 -26.59 -1.53
N ILE A 137 -10.97 -25.41 -1.92
CA ILE A 137 -12.23 -24.86 -1.42
C ILE A 137 -13.39 -25.78 -1.80
N ASP A 138 -13.45 -26.23 -3.06
CA ASP A 138 -14.50 -27.13 -3.55
C ASP A 138 -14.48 -28.49 -2.81
N LYS A 139 -13.28 -28.98 -2.48
CA LYS A 139 -13.12 -30.22 -1.72
C LYS A 139 -13.52 -30.08 -0.24
N TYR A 140 -13.36 -28.90 0.35
CA TYR A 140 -13.67 -28.62 1.75
C TYR A 140 -14.59 -27.39 1.88
N PRO A 141 -15.87 -27.50 1.47
CA PRO A 141 -16.78 -26.35 1.39
C PRO A 141 -17.10 -25.75 2.78
N ASP A 142 -17.11 -26.59 3.82
CA ASP A 142 -17.37 -26.17 5.20
C ASP A 142 -16.07 -25.78 5.90
N CYS A 143 -15.61 -24.55 5.66
CA CYS A 143 -14.39 -24.02 6.28
C CYS A 143 -14.52 -23.94 7.81
N LYS A 144 -13.55 -24.50 8.53
CA LYS A 144 -13.47 -24.41 9.99
C LYS A 144 -13.15 -22.97 10.41
N LYS A 145 -13.69 -22.52 11.55
CA LYS A 145 -13.39 -21.19 12.09
C LYS A 145 -11.88 -21.04 12.34
N PRO A 146 -11.26 -19.93 11.93
CA PRO A 146 -9.87 -19.67 12.23
C PRO A 146 -9.69 -19.39 13.72
N PHE A 147 -8.53 -19.75 14.27
CA PHE A 147 -8.12 -19.36 15.62
C PHE A 147 -7.38 -18.02 15.52
N ILE A 148 -7.92 -16.98 16.14
CA ILE A 148 -7.36 -15.62 16.09
C ILE A 148 -7.04 -15.12 17.51
N GLU A 149 -6.12 -14.16 17.63
CA GLU A 149 -5.66 -13.66 18.94
C GLU A 149 -6.82 -13.13 19.81
N ARG A 150 -7.85 -12.54 19.19
CA ARG A 150 -9.06 -12.09 19.89
C ARG A 150 -9.87 -13.22 20.55
N ASP A 151 -9.79 -14.44 20.02
CA ASP A 151 -10.56 -15.61 20.48
C ASP A 151 -9.75 -16.51 21.43
N LYS A 152 -8.54 -16.08 21.79
CA LYS A 152 -7.65 -16.83 22.68
C LYS A 152 -8.28 -16.99 24.07
N PRO A 153 -8.33 -18.21 24.62
CA PRO A 153 -8.85 -18.43 25.96
C PRO A 153 -7.98 -17.70 26.99
N VAL A 154 -8.61 -17.00 27.94
CA VAL A 154 -7.92 -16.30 29.02
C VAL A 154 -7.24 -17.33 29.92
N PRO A 155 -5.91 -17.25 30.15
CA PRO A 155 -5.23 -18.17 31.06
C PRO A 155 -5.80 -18.04 32.49
N GLY A 156 -6.40 -19.11 33.02
CA GLY A 156 -6.81 -19.20 34.44
C GLY A 156 -8.31 -19.09 34.75
N GLY A 157 -9.19 -19.03 33.74
CA GLY A 157 -10.64 -19.08 33.96
C GLY A 157 -11.22 -20.49 33.83
N TYR A 158 -11.19 -21.26 34.92
CA TYR A 158 -12.17 -22.32 35.18
C TYR A 158 -13.21 -21.80 36.16
#